data_AF-A0A6A9SYN3-F1
#
_entry.id   AF-A0A6A9SYN3-F1
#
_cell.length_a   1.000
_cell.length_b   1.000
_cell.length_c   1.000
_cell.angle_alpha   90.00
_cell.angle_beta   90.00
_cell.angle_gamma   90.00
#
_symmetry.space_group_name_H-M   'P 1'
#
loop_
_entity.id
_entity.type
_entity.pdbx_description
1 polymer ?
#
loop_
_entity_poly.entity_id
_entity_poly.type
_entity_poly.pdbx_seq_one_letter_code
_entity_poly.pdbx_strand_id
1 'polypeptide(L)' 'MASSERPEPSDEIATAVGRYVLGDVSLGKAAESVGMSRWEFEELLSEAGFDALYGPRTSEDLDEEVDAARRIDE' A
#
# COMPACT_ATOMS: atom_id res chain seq x y z
N MET A 1 8.49 29.07 -2.81
CA MET A 1 8.76 28.59 -1.44
C MET A 1 7.71 27.51 -1.19
N ALA A 2 8.05 26.24 -1.38
CA ALA A 2 7.13 25.17 -1.01
C ALA A 2 7.14 25.11 0.52
N SER A 3 6.02 25.43 1.16
CA SER A 3 5.86 25.22 2.59
C SER A 3 6.11 23.75 2.86
N SER A 4 7.09 23.45 3.70
CA SER A 4 7.34 22.12 4.23
C SER A 4 6.32 21.84 5.33
N GLU A 5 5.03 21.89 5.00
CA GLU A 5 3.98 21.35 5.86
C GLU A 5 4.14 19.83 5.80
N ARG A 6 4.41 19.22 6.96
CA ARG A 6 4.35 17.76 7.06
C ARG A 6 2.91 17.36 6.75
N PRO A 7 2.70 16.37 5.88
CA PRO A 7 1.34 15.90 5.62
C PRO A 7 0.71 15.48 6.94
N GLU A 8 -0.52 15.93 7.16
CA GLU A 8 -1.29 15.49 8.31
C GLU A 8 -1.60 13.99 8.16
N PRO A 9 -1.84 13.24 9.26
CA PRO A 9 -2.07 11.79 9.19
C PRO A 9 -3.18 11.37 8.20
N SER A 10 -4.18 12.23 7.98
CA SER A 10 -5.23 12.01 6.98
C SER A 10 -4.72 12.08 5.54
N ASP A 11 -3.77 12.96 5.26
CA ASP A 11 -3.23 13.19 3.91
C ASP A 11 -2.31 12.04 3.50
N GLU A 12 -1.56 11.47 4.44
CA GLU A 12 -0.75 10.27 4.23
C GLU A 12 -1.63 9.07 3.86
N ILE A 13 -2.74 8.87 4.58
CA ILE A 13 -3.73 7.83 4.29
C ILE A 13 -4.37 8.05 2.92
N ALA A 14 -4.83 9.27 2.63
CA ALA A 14 -5.43 9.58 1.32
C ALA A 14 -4.44 9.35 0.17
N THR A 15 -3.16 9.68 0.40
CA THR A 15 -2.08 9.42 -0.57
C THR A 15 -1.86 7.93 -0.77
N ALA A 16 -1.80 7.15 0.30
CA ALA A 16 -1.63 5.70 0.22
C ALA A 16 -2.80 5.04 -0.53
N VAL A 17 -4.05 5.45 -0.24
CA VAL A 17 -5.24 4.99 -0.96
C VAL A 17 -5.16 5.35 -2.44
N GLY A 18 -4.82 6.59 -2.76
CA GLY A 18 -4.69 7.05 -4.16
C GLY A 18 -3.66 6.23 -4.94
N ARG A 19 -2.46 6.05 -4.38
CA ARG A 19 -1.39 5.25 -5.02
C ARG A 19 -1.80 3.79 -5.21
N TYR A 20 -2.48 3.21 -4.23
CA TYR A 20 -3.00 1.85 -4.35
C TYR A 20 -4.04 1.72 -5.48
N VAL A 21 -5.04 2.60 -5.50
CA VAL A 21 -6.12 2.57 -6.51
C VAL A 21 -5.58 2.80 -7.92
N LEU A 22 -4.58 3.67 -8.08
CA LEU A 22 -3.89 3.89 -9.35
C LEU A 22 -3.01 2.72 -9.77
N GLY A 23 -2.73 1.77 -8.87
CA GLY A 23 -1.88 0.61 -9.12
C GLY A 23 -0.38 0.91 -9.03
N ASP A 24 -0.01 2.06 -8.49
CA ASP A 24 1.40 2.46 -8.31
C ASP A 24 2.12 1.61 -7.26
N VAL A 25 1.35 1.00 -6.36
CA VAL A 25 1.86 0.14 -5.27
C VAL A 25 0.88 -1.00 -4.99
N SER A 26 1.38 -2.11 -4.46
CA SER A 26 0.55 -3.18 -3.91
C SER A 26 -0.19 -2.78 -2.64
N LEU A 27 -1.21 -3.57 -2.28
CA LEU A 27 -1.97 -3.42 -1.04
C LEU A 27 -1.06 -3.43 0.20
N GLY A 28 -0.09 -4.35 0.23
CA GLY A 28 0.85 -4.48 1.35
C GLY A 28 1.74 -3.25 1.49
N LYS A 29 2.29 -2.75 0.38
CA LYS A 29 3.17 -1.58 0.38
C LYS A 29 2.43 -0.29 0.76
N ALA A 30 1.18 -0.16 0.31
CA ALA A 30 0.32 0.96 0.70
C ALA A 30 0.04 0.94 2.22
N ALA A 31 -0.33 -0.23 2.75
CA ALA A 31 -0.57 -0.42 4.18
C ALA A 31 0.69 -0.10 5.03
N GLU A 32 1.84 -0.64 4.63
CA GLU A 32 3.13 -0.39 5.29
C GLU A 32 3.47 1.11 5.34
N SER A 33 3.21 1.84 4.25
CA SER A 33 3.54 3.28 4.16
C SER A 33 2.81 4.16 5.16
N VAL A 34 1.69 3.67 5.72
CA VAL A 34 0.90 4.35 6.75
C VAL A 34 0.88 3.58 8.08
N GLY A 35 1.77 2.60 8.24
CA GLY A 35 1.92 1.84 9.47
C GLY A 35 0.73 0.94 9.82
N MET A 36 -0.07 0.56 8.82
CA MET A 36 -1.21 -0.35 8.97
C MET A 36 -0.80 -1.77 8.58
N SER A 37 -1.44 -2.76 9.19
CA SER A 37 -1.45 -4.10 8.62
C SER A 37 -2.22 -4.12 7.30
N ARG A 38 -1.94 -5.13 6.49
CA ARG A 38 -2.68 -5.38 5.24
C ARG A 38 -4.20 -5.48 5.46
N TRP A 39 -4.62 -6.10 6.55
CA TRP A 39 -6.04 -6.30 6.87
C TRP A 39 -6.73 -5.00 7.27
N GLU A 40 -6.07 -4.15 8.06
CA GLU A 40 -6.61 -2.84 8.46
C GLU A 40 -6.76 -1.91 7.25
N PHE A 41 -5.78 -1.93 6.34
CA PHE A 41 -5.86 -1.13 5.11
C PHE A 41 -6.94 -1.64 4.15
N GLU A 42 -7.15 -2.96 4.09
CA GLU A 42 -8.25 -3.58 3.32
C GLU A 42 -9.62 -3.21 3.87
N GLU A 43 -9.79 -3.19 5.20
CA GLU A 43 -11.01 -2.71 5.85
C GLU A 43 -11.29 -1.24 5.53
N LEU A 44 -10.26 -0.39 5.61
CA LEU A 44 -10.35 1.04 5.25
C LEU A 44 -10.78 1.25 3.79
N LEU A 45 -10.24 0.45 2.85
CA LEU A 45 -10.65 0.49 1.45
C LEU A 45 -12.12 0.09 1.26
N SER A 46 -12.54 -0.98 1.94
CA SER A 46 -13.93 -1.45 1.92
C SER A 46 -14.90 -0.40 2.46
N GLU A 47 -14.58 0.24 3.58
CA GLU A 47 -15.37 1.35 4.14
C GLU A 47 -15.46 2.54 3.18
N ALA A 48 -14.41 2.80 2.41
CA ALA A 48 -14.37 3.81 1.36
C ALA A 48 -15.07 3.37 0.05
N GLY A 49 -15.58 2.15 -0.02
CA GLY A 49 -16.32 1.61 -1.17
C GLY A 49 -15.44 0.99 -2.27
N PHE A 50 -14.20 0.66 -1.96
CA PHE A 50 -13.28 -0.03 -2.86
C PHE A 50 -13.17 -1.52 -2.54
N ASP A 51 -13.25 -2.36 -3.56
CA ASP A 51 -12.87 -3.76 -3.44
C ASP A 51 -11.35 -3.90 -3.51
N ALA A 52 -10.78 -4.72 -2.62
CA ALA A 52 -9.35 -5.01 -2.64
C ALA A 52 -8.96 -5.82 -3.89
N LEU A 53 -7.98 -5.31 -4.62
CA LEU A 53 -7.26 -5.99 -5.68
C LEU A 53 -6.08 -6.77 -5.08
N TYR A 54 -6.05 -8.06 -5.38
CA TYR A 54 -5.03 -8.98 -4.89
C TYR A 54 -3.94 -9.26 -5.94
N GLY A 55 -2.74 -9.57 -5.44
CA GLY A 55 -1.55 -9.88 -6.23
C GLY A 55 -0.67 -8.65 -6.52
N PRO A 56 0.52 -8.87 -7.11
CA PRO A 56 1.44 -7.81 -7.48
C PRO A 56 0.79 -6.80 -8.44
N ARG A 57 1.01 -5.51 -8.19
CA ARG A 57 0.49 -4.42 -9.03
C ARG A 57 1.58 -3.89 -9.96
N THR A 58 2.82 -4.00 -9.52
CA THR A 58 4.03 -3.63 -10.25
C THR A 58 4.98 -4.82 -10.38
N SER A 59 5.99 -4.70 -11.25
CA SER A 59 7.08 -5.67 -11.33
C SER A 59 7.92 -5.69 -10.04
N GLU A 60 8.08 -4.53 -9.40
CA GLU A 60 8.77 -4.44 -8.10
C GLU A 60 8.04 -5.23 -7.02
N ASP A 61 6.71 -5.15 -6.97
CA ASP A 61 5.92 -5.99 -6.05
C ASP A 61 6.11 -7.48 -6.37
N LEU A 62 6.19 -7.85 -7.65
CA LEU A 62 6.38 -9.24 -8.06
C LEU A 62 7.76 -9.76 -7.62
N ASP A 63 8.80 -8.96 -7.82
CA ASP A 63 10.16 -9.30 -7.41
C ASP A 63 10.26 -9.44 -5.88
N GLU A 64 9.62 -8.53 -5.11
CA GLU A 64 9.54 -8.63 -3.65
C GLU A 64 8.87 -9.92 -3.17
N GLU A 65 7.76 -10.34 -3.80
CA GLU A 65 7.06 -11.59 -3.46
C GLU A 65 7.92 -12.82 -3.79
N VAL A 66 8.65 -12.81 -4.91
CA VAL A 66 9.59 -13.88 -5.28
C VAL A 66 10.75 -13.97 -4.30
N ASP A 67 11.32 -12.84 -3.92
CA ASP A 67 12.41 -12.78 -2.95
C ASP A 67 11.95 -13.17 -1.54
N ALA A 68 10.73 -12.81 -1.15
CA ALA A 68 10.12 -13.28 0.09
C ALA A 68 9.94 -14.81 0.10
N ALA A 69 9.44 -15.39 -1.00
CA ALA A 69 9.29 -16.83 -1.12
C ALA A 69 10.63 -17.57 -1.04
N ARG A 70 11.68 -17.05 -1.69
CA ARG A 70 13.03 -17.65 -1.65
C ARG A 70 13.65 -17.66 -0.26
N ARG A 71 13.34 -16.67 0.59
CA ARG A 71 13.84 -16.61 1.98
C ARG A 71 13.21 -17.66 2.90
N ILE A 72 12.11 -18.30 2.50
CA ILE A 72 11.45 -19.34 3.30
C ILE A 72 12.21 -20.68 3.19
N ASP A 73 12.97 -20.87 2.12
CA ASP A 73 13.76 -22.09 1.85
C ASP A 73 15.19 -22.05 2.44
N GLU A 74 15.54 -21.01 3.21
CA GLU A 74 16.84 -20.80 3.87
C GLU A 74 16.75 -20.98 5.41
#